data_AF-A0A7Y5QFX6-F1
#
_entry.id   AF-A0A7Y5QFX6-F1
#
_cell.length_a   1.000
_cell.length_b   1.000
_cell.length_c   1.000
_cell.angle_alpha   90.00
_cell.angle_beta   90.00
_cell.angle_gamma   90.00
#
_symmetry.space_group_name_H-M   'P 1'
#
loop_
_entity.id
_entity.type
_entity.pdbx_description
1 polymer ?
#
loop_
_entity_poly.entity_id
_entity_poly.type
_entity_poly.pdbx_seq_one_letter_code
_entity_poly.pdbx_strand_id
1 'polypeptide(L)'
;MSTFNIKPYPPTPVYPTSWAGELTFQQIYDDLAHYASNVMKNFGVMPDELPDCLQIGFMALWETLVEQRDFLVQKSRKQTVFFILARCKISTIRYQANQYDSLDALISDDWHNTADEHVIDGMQHQRGERWAGWATEIDMRIDIERVMHKLATKYGDSLRHLAALYHITTQVSRKDAASIVGMTTANWYQTYVVPLLAEVRYEFAQAFLETHSYPVPKPIIEYPDKSRCTGRFVSPYRAWRDQYHAGNTSPAEALLDQYRHTPCLSLALQAQIDGKSYRTAAADVNHSANTFNKHMKRAARLLHEAYAG
;
A
#
# COMPACT_ATOMS: atom_id res chain seq x y z
N MET A 1 21.16 -58.47 -68.37
CA MET A 1 21.25 -58.22 -66.91
C MET A 1 21.69 -56.78 -66.71
N SER A 2 20.74 -55.88 -66.44
CA SER A 2 21.03 -54.45 -66.26
C SER A 2 21.66 -54.22 -64.89
N THR A 3 22.89 -53.74 -64.87
CA THR A 3 23.59 -53.29 -63.67
C THR A 3 22.96 -51.99 -63.18
N PHE A 4 22.22 -52.06 -62.07
CA PHE A 4 21.75 -50.87 -61.38
C PHE A 4 22.96 -50.10 -60.84
N ASN A 5 23.28 -48.98 -61.47
CA ASN A 5 24.33 -48.08 -61.02
C ASN A 5 23.74 -47.19 -59.91
N ILE A 6 23.78 -47.68 -58.67
CA ILE A 6 23.37 -46.92 -57.49
C ILE A 6 24.36 -45.76 -57.34
N LYS A 7 23.91 -44.53 -57.59
CA LYS A 7 24.71 -43.35 -57.29
C LYS A 7 25.02 -43.38 -55.78
N PRO A 8 26.30 -43.32 -55.37
CA PRO A 8 26.62 -43.22 -53.95
C PRO A 8 25.92 -41.99 -53.37
N TYR A 9 25.48 -42.09 -52.12
CA TYR A 9 24.90 -40.96 -51.40
C TYR A 9 25.79 -39.72 -51.57
N PRO A 10 25.21 -38.53 -51.80
CA PRO A 10 26.00 -37.32 -51.93
C PRO A 10 26.85 -37.15 -50.66
N PRO A 11 28.15 -36.80 -50.80
CA PRO A 11 29.02 -36.61 -49.64
C PRO A 11 28.44 -35.52 -48.74
N THR A 12 28.40 -35.79 -47.44
CA THR A 12 27.92 -34.83 -46.44
C THR A 12 28.77 -33.57 -46.53
N PRO A 13 28.17 -32.38 -46.71
CA PRO A 13 28.92 -31.14 -46.82
C PRO A 13 29.65 -30.84 -45.51
N VAL A 14 30.92 -30.47 -45.63
CA VAL A 14 31.80 -30.07 -44.52
C VAL A 14 32.12 -28.58 -44.62
N TYR A 15 32.20 -27.90 -43.48
CA TYR A 15 32.38 -26.46 -43.38
C TYR A 15 33.66 -26.15 -42.60
N PRO A 16 34.54 -25.28 -43.13
CA PRO A 16 35.73 -24.88 -42.42
C PRO A 16 35.38 -23.95 -41.25
N THR A 17 35.89 -24.26 -40.07
CA THR A 17 35.66 -23.52 -38.82
C THR A 17 36.98 -23.04 -38.22
N SER A 18 36.95 -21.92 -37.50
CA SER A 18 38.15 -21.37 -36.85
C SER A 18 38.62 -22.14 -35.61
N TRP A 19 37.79 -23.06 -35.07
CA TRP A 19 38.04 -23.72 -33.78
C TRP A 19 38.26 -25.23 -33.87
N ALA A 20 37.76 -25.90 -34.90
CA ALA A 20 37.82 -27.37 -34.99
C ALA A 20 38.07 -27.87 -36.42
N GLY A 21 38.59 -27.02 -37.32
CA GLY A 21 38.87 -27.40 -38.71
C GLY A 21 37.59 -27.60 -39.51
N GLU A 22 37.57 -28.60 -40.39
CA GLU A 22 36.39 -28.93 -41.19
C GLU A 22 35.41 -29.82 -40.42
N LEU A 23 34.20 -29.32 -40.20
CA LEU A 23 33.13 -30.04 -39.51
C LEU A 23 31.90 -30.19 -40.40
N THR A 24 31.22 -31.32 -40.28
CA THR A 24 29.85 -31.45 -40.81
C THR A 24 28.89 -30.60 -39.97
N PHE A 25 27.75 -30.23 -40.54
CA PHE A 25 26.77 -29.45 -39.78
C PHE A 25 26.23 -30.19 -38.55
N GLN A 26 26.09 -31.51 -38.61
CA GLN A 26 25.72 -32.31 -37.45
C GLN A 26 26.74 -32.16 -36.31
N GLN A 27 28.04 -32.24 -36.62
CA GLN A 27 29.09 -32.03 -35.63
C GLN A 27 29.11 -30.61 -35.08
N ILE A 28 28.81 -29.60 -35.93
CA ILE A 28 28.66 -28.21 -35.48
C ILE A 28 27.46 -28.08 -34.54
N TYR A 29 26.34 -28.73 -34.84
CA TYR A 29 25.16 -28.75 -33.99
C TYR A 29 25.48 -29.38 -32.63
N ASP A 30 26.06 -30.59 -32.62
CA ASP A 30 26.38 -31.32 -31.39
C ASP A 30 27.38 -30.54 -30.51
N ASP A 31 28.35 -29.84 -31.12
CA ASP A 31 29.32 -29.02 -30.39
C ASP A 31 28.72 -27.73 -29.81
N LEU A 32 27.80 -27.09 -30.54
CA LEU A 32 27.28 -25.76 -30.17
C LEU A 32 25.98 -25.80 -29.40
N ALA A 33 25.14 -26.83 -29.58
CA ALA A 33 23.79 -26.89 -29.04
C ALA A 33 23.80 -26.78 -27.52
N HIS A 34 24.63 -27.57 -26.83
CA HIS A 34 24.72 -27.51 -25.37
C HIS A 34 25.14 -26.12 -24.86
N TYR A 35 26.08 -25.46 -25.55
CA TYR A 35 26.51 -24.12 -25.17
C TYR A 35 25.40 -23.08 -25.42
N ALA A 36 24.74 -23.14 -26.58
CA ALA A 36 23.61 -22.27 -26.91
C ALA A 36 22.46 -22.46 -25.92
N SER A 37 22.08 -23.70 -25.58
CA SER A 37 21.04 -24.01 -24.59
C SER A 37 21.35 -23.43 -23.22
N ASN A 38 22.59 -23.54 -22.73
CA ASN A 38 22.96 -22.97 -21.44
C ASN A 38 22.90 -21.44 -21.45
N VAL A 39 23.27 -20.81 -22.56
CA VAL A 39 23.13 -19.35 -22.70
C VAL A 39 21.65 -18.97 -22.75
N MET A 40 20.80 -19.70 -23.49
CA MET A 40 19.35 -19.47 -23.54
C MET A 40 18.69 -19.60 -22.17
N LYS A 41 19.04 -20.64 -21.39
CA LYS A 41 18.56 -20.82 -20.00
C LYS A 41 18.94 -19.64 -19.11
N ASN A 42 20.18 -19.13 -19.22
CA ASN A 42 20.61 -17.95 -18.48
C ASN A 42 19.85 -16.66 -18.88
N PHE A 43 19.26 -16.63 -20.08
CA PHE A 43 18.38 -15.55 -20.53
C PHE A 43 16.89 -15.78 -20.19
N GLY A 44 16.58 -16.86 -19.45
CA GLY A 44 15.23 -17.18 -18.98
C GLY A 44 14.35 -17.87 -20.02
N VAL A 45 14.92 -18.54 -21.01
CA VAL A 45 14.17 -19.41 -21.94
C VAL A 45 13.82 -20.72 -21.25
N MET A 46 12.56 -21.14 -21.35
CA MET A 46 12.08 -22.35 -20.67
C MET A 46 12.55 -23.63 -21.37
N PRO A 47 12.74 -24.75 -20.62
CA PRO A 47 13.29 -25.98 -21.19
C PRO A 47 12.52 -26.57 -22.36
N ASP A 48 11.20 -26.40 -22.38
CA ASP A 48 10.26 -26.81 -23.42
C ASP A 48 10.37 -25.97 -24.69
N GLU A 49 10.75 -24.69 -24.58
CA GLU A 49 10.96 -23.78 -25.71
C GLU A 49 12.34 -23.92 -26.37
N LEU A 50 13.31 -24.56 -25.67
CA LEU A 50 14.68 -24.70 -26.16
C LEU A 50 14.80 -25.42 -27.51
N PRO A 51 14.11 -26.56 -27.76
CA PRO A 51 14.22 -27.27 -29.03
C PRO A 51 13.84 -26.38 -30.22
N ASP A 52 12.75 -25.64 -30.11
CA ASP A 52 12.25 -24.75 -31.15
C ASP A 52 13.20 -23.56 -31.39
N CYS A 53 13.67 -22.93 -30.31
CA CYS A 53 14.64 -21.85 -30.39
C CYS A 53 15.94 -22.30 -31.08
N LEU A 54 16.47 -23.45 -30.67
CA LEU A 54 17.68 -24.02 -31.26
C LEU A 54 17.44 -24.34 -32.73
N GLN A 55 16.33 -24.99 -33.07
CA GLN A 55 16.00 -25.34 -34.44
C GLN A 55 15.97 -24.09 -35.34
N ILE A 56 15.30 -23.01 -34.92
CA ILE A 56 15.24 -21.77 -35.69
C ILE A 56 16.64 -21.15 -35.87
N GLY A 57 17.42 -21.06 -34.79
CA GLY A 57 18.75 -20.45 -34.83
C GLY A 57 19.75 -21.26 -35.68
N PHE A 58 19.72 -22.59 -35.58
CA PHE A 58 20.56 -23.47 -36.37
C PHE A 58 20.11 -23.56 -37.83
N MET A 59 18.81 -23.50 -38.11
CA MET A 59 18.31 -23.43 -39.49
C MET A 59 18.85 -22.19 -40.20
N ALA A 60 18.84 -21.02 -39.55
CA ALA A 60 19.41 -19.82 -40.13
C ALA A 60 20.95 -19.89 -40.29
N LEU A 61 21.65 -20.59 -39.39
CA LEU A 61 23.07 -20.87 -39.55
C LEU A 61 23.32 -21.79 -40.76
N TRP A 62 22.50 -22.83 -40.93
CA TRP A 62 22.58 -23.74 -42.06
C TRP A 62 22.36 -23.01 -43.39
N GLU A 63 21.32 -22.19 -43.49
CA GLU A 63 21.05 -21.38 -44.69
C GLU A 63 22.26 -20.47 -45.03
N THR A 64 22.82 -19.82 -44.00
CA THR A 64 24.00 -18.96 -44.18
C THR A 64 25.22 -19.76 -44.65
N LEU A 65 25.41 -20.98 -44.13
CA LEU A 65 26.50 -21.86 -44.53
C LEU A 65 26.34 -22.42 -45.95
N VAL A 66 25.10 -22.66 -46.38
CA VAL A 66 24.78 -23.07 -47.75
C VAL A 66 25.10 -21.95 -48.74
N GLU A 67 24.80 -20.70 -48.38
CA GLU A 67 25.14 -19.52 -49.20
C GLU A 67 26.64 -19.17 -49.13
N GLN A 68 27.24 -19.27 -47.94
CA GLN A 68 28.61 -18.85 -47.64
C GLN A 68 29.33 -19.91 -46.81
N ARG A 69 30.02 -20.82 -47.50
CA ARG A 69 30.71 -21.95 -46.86
C ARG A 69 31.80 -21.53 -45.88
N ASP A 70 32.48 -20.40 -46.14
CA ASP A 70 33.61 -19.91 -45.33
C ASP A 70 33.20 -19.00 -44.16
N PHE A 71 31.90 -18.85 -43.92
CA PHE A 71 31.35 -17.94 -42.91
C PHE A 71 31.91 -18.18 -41.50
N LEU A 72 32.22 -19.45 -41.16
CA LEU A 72 32.74 -19.85 -39.84
C LEU A 72 34.26 -19.72 -39.68
N VAL A 73 35.00 -19.47 -40.78
CA VAL A 73 36.47 -19.33 -40.73
C VAL A 73 36.89 -18.08 -39.97
N GLN A 74 36.10 -17.01 -40.06
CA GLN A 74 36.39 -15.74 -39.41
C GLN A 74 35.70 -15.58 -38.05
N LYS A 75 34.89 -16.55 -37.63
CA LYS A 75 34.08 -16.46 -36.41
C LYS A 75 34.56 -17.45 -35.36
N SER A 76 34.78 -16.94 -34.16
CA SER A 76 35.01 -17.79 -32.99
C SER A 76 33.75 -18.57 -32.60
N ARG A 77 33.94 -19.68 -31.88
CA ARG A 77 32.85 -20.50 -31.33
C ARG A 77 31.78 -19.66 -30.61
N LYS A 78 32.21 -18.68 -29.80
CA LYS A 78 31.30 -17.76 -29.07
C LYS A 78 30.50 -16.86 -30.02
N GLN A 79 31.15 -16.29 -31.04
CA GLN A 79 30.47 -15.44 -32.02
C GLN A 79 29.44 -16.21 -32.84
N THR A 80 29.72 -17.47 -33.15
CA THR A 80 28.76 -18.36 -33.81
C THR A 80 27.54 -18.63 -32.93
N VAL A 81 27.73 -18.85 -31.62
CA VAL A 81 26.61 -18.98 -30.68
C VAL A 81 25.80 -17.68 -30.58
N PHE A 82 26.45 -16.51 -30.50
CA PHE A 82 25.73 -15.23 -30.55
C PHE A 82 24.96 -15.03 -31.85
N PHE A 83 25.48 -15.51 -32.98
CA PHE A 83 24.77 -15.46 -34.26
C PHE A 83 23.47 -16.29 -34.23
N ILE A 84 23.53 -17.50 -33.66
CA ILE A 84 22.37 -18.39 -33.46
C ILE A 84 21.36 -17.70 -32.52
N LEU A 85 21.83 -17.16 -31.39
CA LEU A 85 20.99 -16.49 -30.40
C LEU A 85 20.28 -15.24 -30.94
N ALA A 86 20.92 -14.51 -31.85
CA ALA A 86 20.31 -13.35 -32.48
C ALA A 86 19.14 -13.71 -33.41
N ARG A 87 19.03 -14.98 -33.86
CA ARG A 87 18.06 -15.43 -34.87
C ARG A 87 17.02 -16.40 -34.35
N CYS A 88 17.22 -16.97 -33.17
CA CYS A 88 16.27 -17.89 -32.53
C CYS A 88 15.00 -17.23 -31.96
N LYS A 89 14.73 -15.96 -32.29
CA LYS A 89 13.49 -15.22 -31.95
C LYS A 89 13.11 -15.20 -30.45
N ILE A 90 14.06 -15.34 -29.54
CA ILE A 90 13.83 -15.32 -28.07
C ILE A 90 13.02 -14.09 -27.65
N SER A 91 13.33 -12.91 -28.19
CA SER A 91 12.58 -11.68 -27.85
C SER A 91 11.12 -11.71 -28.29
N THR A 92 10.81 -12.35 -29.42
CA THR A 92 9.45 -12.48 -29.94
C THR A 92 8.65 -13.49 -29.11
N ILE A 93 9.27 -14.62 -28.76
CA ILE A 93 8.65 -15.64 -27.90
C ILE A 93 8.31 -15.02 -26.54
N ARG A 94 9.25 -14.28 -25.94
CA ARG A 94 9.01 -13.56 -24.68
C ARG A 94 7.94 -12.47 -24.79
N TYR A 95 7.89 -11.75 -25.90
CA TYR A 95 6.84 -10.77 -26.14
C TYR A 95 5.46 -11.43 -26.19
N GLN A 96 5.34 -12.59 -26.84
CA GLN A 96 4.11 -13.37 -26.92
C GLN A 96 3.74 -14.00 -25.57
N ALA A 97 4.72 -14.55 -24.84
CA ALA A 97 4.52 -15.07 -23.49
C ALA A 97 4.06 -13.98 -22.50
N ASN A 98 4.54 -12.73 -22.65
CA ASN A 98 4.08 -11.61 -21.82
C ASN A 98 2.71 -11.06 -22.24
N GLN A 99 2.16 -11.44 -23.40
CA GLN A 99 0.84 -11.00 -23.86
C GLN A 99 -0.30 -11.88 -23.33
N TYR A 100 0.02 -13.12 -22.94
CA TYR A 100 -0.96 -14.09 -22.48
C TYR A 100 -0.46 -14.69 -21.18
N ASP A 101 -1.19 -14.50 -20.09
CA ASP A 101 -0.92 -15.24 -18.86
C ASP A 101 -1.06 -16.73 -19.15
N SER A 102 0.05 -17.47 -19.13
CA SER A 102 0.03 -18.89 -19.41
C SER A 102 -0.60 -19.63 -18.23
N LEU A 103 -1.59 -20.47 -18.51
CA LEU A 103 -2.08 -21.44 -17.55
C LEU A 103 -1.06 -22.58 -17.32
N ASP A 104 -0.01 -22.67 -18.15
CA ASP A 104 1.06 -23.65 -17.98
C ASP A 104 1.87 -23.39 -16.71
N ALA A 105 1.90 -22.16 -16.19
CA ALA A 105 2.44 -21.86 -14.86
C ALA A 105 1.64 -22.56 -13.73
N LEU A 106 0.34 -22.87 -13.95
CA LEU A 106 -0.50 -23.69 -13.05
C LEU A 106 -0.18 -25.18 -13.09
N ILE A 107 0.56 -25.62 -14.09
CA ILE A 107 0.76 -27.04 -14.41
C ILE A 107 2.26 -27.41 -14.40
N SER A 108 3.18 -26.44 -14.52
CA SER A 108 4.60 -26.72 -14.52
C SER A 108 5.08 -27.11 -13.12
N ASP A 109 5.54 -28.35 -12.99
CA ASP A 109 6.26 -28.95 -11.84
C ASP A 109 7.63 -28.29 -11.58
N ASP A 110 7.83 -27.04 -12.01
CA ASP A 110 9.08 -26.34 -11.85
C ASP A 110 9.20 -25.91 -10.38
N TRP A 111 10.09 -26.58 -9.65
CA TRP A 111 10.40 -26.42 -8.22
C TRP A 111 10.74 -24.98 -7.78
N HIS A 112 10.88 -24.05 -8.73
CA HIS A 112 11.15 -22.63 -8.47
C HIS A 112 10.05 -21.67 -8.89
N ASN A 113 8.93 -22.17 -9.43
CA ASN A 113 7.85 -21.32 -9.89
C ASN A 113 6.53 -22.10 -9.83
N THR A 114 6.11 -22.44 -8.61
CA THR A 114 4.76 -22.96 -8.40
C THR A 114 3.78 -21.82 -8.62
N ALA A 115 2.83 -22.03 -9.53
CA ALA A 115 1.68 -21.18 -9.83
C ALA A 115 1.01 -20.43 -8.66
N ASP A 116 1.08 -21.00 -7.46
CA ASP A 116 0.55 -20.41 -6.23
C ASP A 116 1.24 -19.08 -5.89
N GLU A 117 2.47 -18.84 -6.39
CA GLU A 117 3.20 -17.57 -6.23
C GLU A 117 2.67 -16.43 -7.11
N HIS A 118 1.96 -16.71 -8.21
CA HIS A 118 1.47 -15.67 -9.13
C HIS A 118 0.01 -15.26 -8.89
N VAL A 119 -0.80 -16.07 -8.22
CA VAL A 119 -2.20 -15.74 -7.94
C VAL A 119 -2.37 -15.01 -6.61
N ILE A 120 -1.42 -15.14 -5.68
CA ILE A 120 -1.51 -14.55 -4.34
C ILE A 120 -0.12 -14.06 -3.86
N ASP A 121 0.51 -13.10 -4.54
CA ASP A 121 1.52 -12.30 -3.82
C ASP A 121 1.71 -10.88 -4.34
N GLY A 122 1.01 -9.94 -3.70
CA GLY A 122 1.54 -8.61 -3.47
C GLY A 122 2.01 -8.54 -2.02
N MET A 123 3.29 -8.80 -1.77
CA MET A 123 4.05 -8.76 -0.50
C MET A 123 4.36 -10.12 0.19
N GLN A 124 5.38 -10.87 -0.27
CA GLN A 124 6.60 -11.28 0.48
C GLN A 124 7.31 -12.54 -0.10
N HIS A 125 8.03 -12.38 -1.21
CA HIS A 125 8.81 -13.46 -1.87
C HIS A 125 10.22 -13.76 -1.32
N GLN A 126 10.53 -13.51 -0.05
CA GLN A 126 11.88 -13.78 0.48
C GLN A 126 11.92 -14.26 1.94
N ARG A 127 11.13 -15.27 2.30
CA ARG A 127 11.40 -16.05 3.52
C ARG A 127 11.35 -17.53 3.20
N GLY A 128 12.50 -18.19 3.37
CA GLY A 128 12.65 -19.64 3.26
C GLY A 128 11.94 -20.35 4.41
N GLU A 129 10.62 -20.36 4.38
CA GLU A 129 9.82 -21.12 5.33
C GLU A 129 9.87 -22.60 4.96
N ARG A 130 10.01 -23.46 5.97
CA ARG A 130 10.20 -24.91 5.81
C ARG A 130 8.91 -25.66 5.42
N TRP A 131 7.80 -24.96 5.29
CA TRP A 131 6.46 -25.51 5.11
C TRP A 131 5.75 -24.82 3.94
N ALA A 132 4.69 -25.45 3.43
CA ALA A 132 3.90 -24.91 2.33
C ALA A 132 3.24 -23.59 2.73
N GLY A 133 3.27 -22.57 1.86
CA GLY A 133 2.77 -21.22 2.17
C GLY A 133 1.31 -21.16 2.65
N TRP A 134 0.46 -22.08 2.16
CA TRP A 134 -0.93 -22.21 2.63
C TRP A 134 -1.02 -22.57 4.13
N ALA A 135 -0.06 -23.34 4.66
CA ALA A 135 -0.03 -23.70 6.07
C ALA A 135 0.32 -22.47 6.93
N THR A 136 1.30 -21.67 6.49
CA THR A 136 1.63 -20.39 7.12
C THR A 136 0.42 -19.44 7.10
N GLU A 137 -0.30 -19.35 5.98
CA GLU A 137 -1.51 -18.53 5.91
C GLU A 137 -2.61 -18.98 6.89
N ILE A 138 -2.82 -20.29 7.00
CA ILE A 138 -3.80 -20.84 7.95
C ILE A 138 -3.36 -20.55 9.38
N ASP A 139 -2.09 -20.75 9.72
CA ASP A 139 -1.54 -20.44 11.04
C ASP A 139 -1.68 -18.95 11.36
N MET A 140 -1.35 -18.06 10.41
CA MET A 140 -1.55 -16.61 10.56
C MET A 140 -3.02 -16.26 10.82
N ARG A 141 -3.97 -16.90 10.12
CA ARG A 141 -5.41 -16.68 10.34
C ARG A 141 -5.85 -17.18 11.72
N ILE A 142 -5.36 -18.33 12.16
CA ILE A 142 -5.63 -18.89 13.49
C ILE A 142 -5.06 -17.97 14.58
N ASP A 143 -3.87 -17.42 14.37
CA ASP A 143 -3.23 -16.50 15.32
C ASP A 143 -3.95 -15.14 15.37
N ILE A 144 -4.38 -14.60 14.21
CA ILE A 144 -5.27 -13.43 14.14
C ILE A 144 -6.54 -13.70 14.93
N GLU A 145 -7.22 -14.83 14.69
CA GLU A 145 -8.44 -15.20 15.39
C GLU A 145 -8.20 -15.27 16.90
N ARG A 146 -7.11 -15.93 17.34
CA ARG A 146 -6.76 -16.07 18.76
C ARG A 146 -6.50 -14.71 19.42
N VAL A 147 -5.77 -13.81 18.76
CA VAL A 147 -5.51 -12.45 19.27
C VAL A 147 -6.81 -11.64 19.37
N MET A 148 -7.63 -11.67 18.32
CA MET A 148 -8.91 -10.94 18.32
C MET A 148 -9.88 -11.50 19.35
N HIS A 149 -9.92 -12.83 19.52
CA HIS A 149 -10.74 -13.48 20.54
C HIS A 149 -10.28 -13.09 21.95
N LYS A 150 -8.97 -13.13 22.22
CA LYS A 150 -8.40 -12.69 23.50
C LYS A 150 -8.79 -11.26 23.85
N LEU A 151 -8.71 -10.34 22.89
CA LEU A 151 -9.11 -8.95 23.08
C LEU A 151 -10.63 -8.78 23.22
N ALA A 152 -11.43 -9.53 22.44
CA ALA A 152 -12.88 -9.51 22.55
C ALA A 152 -13.35 -10.01 23.92
N THR A 153 -12.77 -11.09 24.45
CA THR A 153 -13.05 -11.59 25.80
C THR A 153 -12.65 -10.57 26.86
N LYS A 154 -11.46 -9.96 26.72
CA LYS A 154 -10.98 -8.93 27.66
C LYS A 154 -11.91 -7.71 27.74
N TYR A 155 -12.50 -7.32 26.62
CA TYR A 155 -13.37 -6.15 26.50
C TYR A 155 -14.86 -6.50 26.42
N GLY A 156 -15.26 -7.74 26.76
CA GLY A 156 -16.64 -8.22 26.62
C GLY A 156 -17.68 -7.33 27.29
N ASP A 157 -17.31 -6.70 28.41
CA ASP A 157 -18.19 -5.84 29.20
C ASP A 157 -18.26 -4.38 28.70
N SER A 158 -17.45 -4.02 27.69
CA SER A 158 -17.35 -2.63 27.21
C SER A 158 -17.72 -2.49 25.74
N LEU A 159 -18.99 -2.13 25.48
CA LEU A 159 -19.50 -1.85 24.13
C LEU A 159 -18.63 -0.84 23.35
N ARG A 160 -18.01 0.12 24.05
CA ARG A 160 -17.15 1.14 23.44
C ARG A 160 -15.85 0.57 22.86
N HIS A 161 -15.25 -0.39 23.57
CA HIS A 161 -14.05 -1.11 23.12
C HIS A 161 -14.41 -2.17 22.08
N LEU A 162 -15.56 -2.85 22.21
CA LEU A 162 -16.04 -3.79 21.19
C LEU A 162 -16.35 -3.11 19.86
N ALA A 163 -16.97 -1.92 19.88
CA ALA A 163 -17.16 -1.12 18.67
C ALA A 163 -15.81 -0.68 18.06
N ALA A 164 -14.80 -0.42 18.91
CA ALA A 164 -13.46 -0.08 18.45
C ALA A 164 -12.76 -1.28 17.82
N LEU A 165 -12.88 -2.46 18.42
CA LEU A 165 -12.38 -3.72 17.87
C LEU A 165 -13.05 -4.02 16.52
N TYR A 166 -14.37 -3.89 16.46
CA TYR A 166 -15.16 -4.05 15.23
C TYR A 166 -14.69 -3.11 14.11
N HIS A 167 -14.42 -1.83 14.42
CA HIS A 167 -13.86 -0.88 13.45
C HIS A 167 -12.43 -1.24 13.00
N ILE A 168 -11.62 -1.84 13.86
CA ILE A 168 -10.25 -2.26 13.51
C ILE A 168 -10.28 -3.52 12.62
N THR A 169 -11.18 -4.46 12.89
CA THR A 169 -11.28 -5.74 12.17
C THR A 169 -12.09 -5.67 10.88
N THR A 170 -12.87 -4.60 10.67
CA THR A 170 -13.75 -4.44 9.51
C THR A 170 -13.47 -3.12 8.78
N GLN A 171 -14.00 -2.98 7.57
CA GLN A 171 -13.88 -1.73 6.79
C GLN A 171 -14.95 -0.69 7.14
N VAL A 172 -15.56 -0.77 8.34
CA VAL A 172 -16.63 0.15 8.75
C VAL A 172 -16.11 1.56 8.95
N SER A 173 -16.89 2.55 8.51
CA SER A 173 -16.51 3.95 8.63
C SER A 173 -16.42 4.38 10.11
N ARG A 174 -15.48 5.30 10.41
CA ARG A 174 -15.33 5.85 11.77
C ARG A 174 -16.60 6.51 12.29
N LYS A 175 -17.44 7.05 11.40
CA LYS A 175 -18.69 7.71 11.76
C LYS A 175 -19.73 6.69 12.22
N ASP A 176 -19.83 5.59 11.49
CA ASP A 176 -20.81 4.54 11.76
C ASP A 176 -20.43 3.75 13.03
N ALA A 177 -19.15 3.46 13.22
CA ALA A 177 -18.70 2.80 14.46
C ALA A 177 -18.89 3.69 15.70
N ALA A 178 -18.67 5.01 15.58
CA ALA A 178 -18.90 5.95 16.67
C ALA A 178 -20.40 6.17 16.97
N SER A 179 -21.27 6.02 15.97
CA SER A 179 -22.72 6.18 16.15
C SER A 179 -23.33 5.03 16.96
N ILE A 180 -22.84 3.79 16.79
CA ILE A 180 -23.24 2.61 17.58
C ILE A 180 -23.10 2.86 19.09
N VAL A 181 -22.08 3.61 19.49
CA VAL A 181 -21.76 3.89 20.90
C VAL A 181 -22.22 5.27 21.37
N GLY A 182 -22.92 6.02 20.51
CA GLY A 182 -23.46 7.35 20.83
C GLY A 182 -22.41 8.42 21.15
N MET A 183 -21.20 8.31 20.60
CA MET A 183 -20.09 9.24 20.87
C MET A 183 -19.72 10.07 19.64
N THR A 184 -19.08 11.23 19.88
CA THR A 184 -18.47 11.98 18.77
C THR A 184 -17.29 11.20 18.21
N THR A 185 -17.16 11.17 16.87
CA THR A 185 -16.14 10.38 16.16
C THR A 185 -14.72 10.63 16.67
N ALA A 186 -14.35 11.89 16.91
CA ALA A 186 -13.02 12.24 17.40
C ALA A 186 -12.75 11.75 18.83
N ASN A 187 -13.72 11.90 19.75
CA ASN A 187 -13.55 11.51 21.14
C ASN A 187 -13.48 9.99 21.27
N TRP A 188 -14.35 9.28 20.56
CA TRP A 188 -14.32 7.82 20.57
C TRP A 188 -13.03 7.27 19.98
N TYR A 189 -12.59 7.81 18.84
CA TYR A 189 -11.35 7.37 18.19
C TYR A 189 -10.12 7.56 19.09
N GLN A 190 -9.96 8.75 19.69
CA GLN A 190 -8.82 9.03 20.56
C GLN A 190 -8.86 8.26 21.88
N THR A 191 -10.05 8.06 22.46
CA THR A 191 -10.17 7.44 23.78
C THR A 191 -10.12 5.92 23.74
N TYR A 192 -10.65 5.30 22.68
CA TYR A 192 -10.82 3.84 22.61
C TYR A 192 -10.06 3.19 21.46
N VAL A 193 -10.10 3.77 20.26
CA VAL A 193 -9.47 3.16 19.07
C VAL A 193 -7.95 3.25 19.13
N VAL A 194 -7.38 4.41 19.49
CA VAL A 194 -5.92 4.59 19.55
C VAL A 194 -5.25 3.69 20.61
N PRO A 195 -5.75 3.60 21.86
CA PRO A 195 -5.20 2.66 22.84
C PRO A 195 -5.36 1.20 22.43
N LEU A 196 -6.54 0.83 21.89
CA LEU A 196 -6.80 -0.53 21.46
C LEU A 196 -5.91 -0.93 20.26
N LEU A 197 -5.63 -0.03 19.32
CA LEU A 197 -4.68 -0.27 18.23
C LEU A 197 -3.25 -0.54 18.74
N ALA A 198 -2.82 0.16 19.80
CA ALA A 198 -1.52 -0.08 20.41
C ALA A 198 -1.47 -1.47 21.06
N GLU A 199 -2.58 -1.89 21.67
CA GLU A 199 -2.71 -3.20 22.30
C GLU A 199 -2.80 -4.34 21.29
N VAL A 200 -3.56 -4.17 20.20
CA VAL A 200 -3.56 -5.09 19.06
C VAL A 200 -2.13 -5.25 18.55
N ARG A 201 -1.41 -4.16 18.26
CA ARG A 201 -0.02 -4.23 17.79
C ARG A 201 0.90 -4.97 18.76
N TYR A 202 0.70 -4.79 20.06
CA TYR A 202 1.48 -5.48 21.09
C TYR A 202 1.18 -6.99 21.09
N GLU A 203 -0.10 -7.39 21.08
CA GLU A 203 -0.50 -8.80 21.07
C GLU A 203 -0.04 -9.52 19.80
N PHE A 204 -0.11 -8.85 18.65
CA PHE A 204 0.46 -9.36 17.40
C PHE A 204 1.98 -9.47 17.49
N ALA A 205 2.67 -8.47 18.03
CA ALA A 205 4.11 -8.57 18.20
C ALA A 205 4.49 -9.73 19.12
N GLN A 206 3.73 -9.97 20.18
CA GLN A 206 3.96 -11.08 21.09
C GLN A 206 3.68 -12.46 20.44
N ALA A 207 2.67 -12.55 19.58
CA ALA A 207 2.34 -13.80 18.88
C ALA A 207 3.33 -14.12 17.74
N PHE A 208 3.79 -13.10 17.00
CA PHE A 208 4.55 -13.29 15.76
C PHE A 208 6.05 -12.96 15.86
N LEU A 209 6.50 -12.24 16.89
CA LEU A 209 7.89 -11.81 17.03
C LEU A 209 8.47 -12.28 18.37
N GLU A 210 9.46 -13.17 18.32
CA GLU A 210 10.22 -13.60 19.51
C GLU A 210 10.93 -12.44 20.22
N THR A 211 11.16 -11.31 19.53
CA THR A 211 11.75 -10.09 20.09
C THR A 211 11.06 -8.87 19.51
N HIS A 212 10.44 -8.03 20.36
CA HIS A 212 9.80 -6.79 19.92
C HIS A 212 10.02 -5.63 20.90
N SER A 213 10.13 -4.41 20.38
CA SER A 213 10.34 -3.18 21.17
C SER A 213 9.03 -2.43 21.50
N TYR A 214 7.87 -3.05 21.30
CA TYR A 214 6.59 -2.43 21.65
C TYR A 214 6.45 -2.31 23.17
N PRO A 215 6.17 -1.11 23.69
CA PRO A 215 5.92 -0.95 25.12
C PRO A 215 4.63 -1.68 25.50
N VAL A 216 4.66 -2.38 26.64
CA VAL A 216 3.46 -3.00 27.20
C VAL A 216 2.39 -1.91 27.35
N PRO A 217 1.22 -2.06 26.68
CA PRO A 217 0.13 -1.12 26.84
C PRO A 217 -0.21 -1.02 28.32
N LYS A 218 -0.31 0.20 28.84
CA LYS A 218 -0.79 0.37 30.22
C LYS A 218 -2.15 -0.32 30.31
N PRO A 219 -2.40 -1.17 31.33
CA PRO A 219 -3.69 -1.79 31.50
C PRO A 219 -4.72 -0.68 31.47
N ILE A 220 -5.71 -0.80 30.59
CA ILE A 220 -6.89 0.06 30.61
C ILE A 220 -7.67 -0.35 31.86
N ILE A 221 -7.16 0.09 33.01
CA ILE A 221 -7.86 0.06 34.29
C ILE A 221 -9.17 0.77 34.01
N GLU A 222 -10.26 0.05 34.29
CA GLU A 222 -11.64 0.55 34.34
C GLU A 222 -11.64 2.06 34.34
N TYR A 223 -12.06 2.69 33.24
CA TYR A 223 -12.39 4.10 33.37
C TYR A 223 -13.52 4.10 34.41
N PRO A 224 -13.31 4.64 35.63
CA PRO A 224 -14.44 4.92 36.49
C PRO A 224 -15.35 5.75 35.61
N ASP A 225 -16.62 5.32 35.54
CA ASP A 225 -17.68 5.96 34.80
C ASP A 225 -17.35 7.45 34.73
N LYS A 226 -16.90 7.92 33.55
CA LYS A 226 -16.36 9.29 33.43
C LYS A 226 -17.58 10.20 33.53
N SER A 227 -18.06 10.36 34.75
CA SER A 227 -18.92 11.43 35.18
C SER A 227 -18.15 12.71 34.85
N ARG A 228 -18.44 13.22 33.65
CA ARG A 228 -18.21 14.61 33.26
C ARG A 228 -16.79 15.12 33.46
N CYS A 229 -15.83 14.60 32.72
CA CYS A 229 -14.80 15.50 32.17
C CYS A 229 -15.32 16.10 30.86
N THR A 230 -16.40 16.88 30.97
CA THR A 230 -16.66 17.91 29.96
C THR A 230 -15.52 18.91 30.11
N GLY A 231 -14.44 18.73 29.34
CA GLY A 231 -13.57 19.82 28.94
C GLY A 231 -14.40 20.79 28.08
N ARG A 232 -15.40 21.43 28.68
CA ARG A 232 -16.04 22.60 28.10
C ARG A 232 -14.91 23.60 28.03
N PHE A 233 -14.52 23.96 26.81
CA PHE A 233 -13.91 25.24 26.56
C PHE A 233 -14.73 26.29 27.33
N VAL A 234 -14.21 26.74 28.47
CA VAL A 234 -14.81 27.83 29.22
C VAL A 234 -14.36 29.06 28.46
N SER A 235 -15.26 29.57 27.62
CA SER A 235 -15.03 30.84 26.94
C SER A 235 -14.56 31.86 27.98
N PRO A 236 -13.45 32.58 27.77
CA PRO A 236 -12.98 33.60 28.72
C PRO A 236 -14.05 34.66 29.00
N TYR A 237 -15.04 34.77 28.11
CA TYR A 237 -16.17 35.68 28.19
C TYR A 237 -17.37 35.14 29.00
N ARG A 238 -17.26 33.94 29.60
CA ARG A 238 -18.35 33.35 30.39
C ARG A 238 -18.54 34.06 31.73
N ALA A 239 -17.44 34.46 32.37
CA ALA A 239 -17.46 35.07 33.69
C ALA A 239 -18.26 36.38 33.73
N TRP A 240 -18.03 37.30 32.79
CA TRP A 240 -18.78 38.57 32.75
C TRP A 240 -20.25 38.37 32.35
N ARG A 241 -20.55 37.40 31.48
CA ARG A 241 -21.95 37.09 31.09
C ARG A 241 -22.74 36.54 32.25
N ASP A 242 -22.14 35.65 33.04
CA ASP A 242 -22.77 35.11 34.24
C ASP A 242 -23.05 36.23 35.26
N GLN A 243 -22.15 37.22 35.41
CA GLN A 243 -22.36 38.40 36.25
C GLN A 243 -23.46 39.35 35.72
N TYR A 244 -23.51 39.57 34.40
CA TYR A 244 -24.56 40.36 33.76
C TYR A 244 -25.95 39.71 33.94
N HIS A 245 -26.05 38.39 33.72
CA HIS A 245 -27.28 37.64 33.94
C HIS A 245 -27.68 37.53 35.43
N ALA A 246 -26.71 37.65 36.34
CA ALA A 246 -26.96 37.75 37.78
C ALA A 246 -27.49 39.15 38.21
N GLY A 247 -27.64 40.09 37.28
CA GLY A 247 -28.26 41.40 37.50
C GLY A 247 -27.29 42.56 37.67
N ASN A 248 -25.97 42.35 37.52
CA ASN A 248 -24.99 43.43 37.55
C ASN A 248 -24.86 44.08 36.17
N THR A 249 -25.83 44.92 35.77
CA THR A 249 -25.86 45.54 34.42
C THR A 249 -25.06 46.83 34.32
N SER A 250 -24.72 47.45 35.45
CA SER A 250 -24.07 48.77 35.52
C SER A 250 -22.76 48.88 34.71
N PRO A 251 -21.83 47.90 34.73
CA PRO A 251 -20.60 48.01 33.94
C PRO A 251 -20.82 47.90 32.43
N ALA A 252 -21.86 47.19 31.99
CA ALA A 252 -22.20 47.09 30.57
C ALA A 252 -22.91 48.36 30.06
N GLU A 253 -23.79 48.95 30.87
CA GLU A 253 -24.47 50.22 30.56
C GLU A 253 -23.49 51.39 30.50
N ALA A 254 -22.54 51.47 31.44
CA ALA A 254 -21.48 52.48 31.42
C ALA A 254 -20.61 52.41 30.16
N LEU A 255 -20.30 51.20 29.67
CA LEU A 255 -19.57 51.01 28.41
C LEU A 255 -20.39 51.41 27.19
N LEU A 256 -21.70 51.13 27.16
CA LEU A 256 -22.59 51.53 26.07
C LEU A 256 -22.70 53.06 25.99
N ASP A 257 -22.78 53.74 27.13
CA ASP A 257 -22.80 55.21 27.19
C ASP A 257 -21.44 55.81 26.79
N GLN A 258 -20.33 55.25 27.27
CA GLN A 258 -18.98 55.70 26.92
C GLN A 258 -18.71 55.62 25.42
N TYR A 259 -19.13 54.51 24.77
CA TYR A 259 -18.87 54.25 23.36
C TYR A 259 -20.05 54.60 22.43
N ARG A 260 -21.04 55.35 22.92
CA ARG A 260 -22.22 55.79 22.15
C ARG A 260 -21.85 56.55 20.87
N HIS A 261 -20.74 57.28 20.89
CA HIS A 261 -20.21 58.05 19.76
C HIS A 261 -19.59 57.18 18.65
N THR A 262 -19.32 55.88 18.90
CA THR A 262 -18.72 54.97 17.93
C THR A 262 -19.73 53.89 17.49
N PRO A 263 -20.47 54.10 16.38
CA PRO A 263 -21.65 53.29 16.04
C PRO A 263 -21.34 51.80 15.83
N CYS A 264 -20.24 51.45 15.17
CA CYS A 264 -19.89 50.05 14.95
C CYS A 264 -19.49 49.31 16.24
N LEU A 265 -18.97 50.02 17.23
CA LEU A 265 -18.54 49.42 18.50
C LEU A 265 -19.71 49.33 19.49
N SER A 266 -20.58 50.35 19.55
CA SER A 266 -21.80 50.29 20.36
C SER A 266 -22.74 49.17 19.89
N LEU A 267 -22.92 49.01 18.58
CA LEU A 267 -23.70 47.90 18.02
C LEU A 267 -23.04 46.53 18.28
N ALA A 268 -21.72 46.46 18.29
CA ALA A 268 -21.00 45.23 18.64
C ALA A 268 -21.09 44.89 20.14
N LEU A 269 -21.09 45.90 21.02
CA LEU A 269 -21.33 45.74 22.45
C LEU A 269 -22.75 45.22 22.71
N GLN A 270 -23.76 45.84 22.09
CA GLN A 270 -25.14 45.39 22.18
C GLN A 270 -25.30 43.95 21.68
N ALA A 271 -24.72 43.60 20.53
CA ALA A 271 -24.79 42.26 19.99
C ALA A 271 -24.10 41.19 20.87
N GLN A 272 -23.06 41.57 21.63
CA GLN A 272 -22.43 40.68 22.61
C GLN A 272 -23.29 40.44 23.84
N ILE A 273 -23.99 41.47 24.30
CA ILE A 273 -24.96 41.40 25.41
C ILE A 273 -26.15 40.53 25.01
N ASP A 274 -26.69 40.74 23.81
CA ASP A 274 -27.79 39.96 23.23
C ASP A 274 -27.40 38.49 22.93
N GLY A 275 -26.12 38.12 23.07
CA GLY A 275 -25.62 36.78 22.80
C GLY A 275 -25.64 36.37 21.32
N LYS A 276 -25.73 37.34 20.40
CA LYS A 276 -25.84 37.07 18.96
C LYS A 276 -24.54 36.48 18.39
N SER A 277 -24.70 35.61 17.40
CA SER A 277 -23.56 35.08 16.65
C SER A 277 -22.92 36.17 15.78
N TYR A 278 -21.62 36.06 15.49
CA TYR A 278 -20.91 37.07 14.67
C TYR A 278 -21.54 37.29 13.28
N ARG A 279 -22.12 36.24 12.69
CA ARG A 279 -22.76 36.33 11.36
C ARG A 279 -24.11 37.04 11.43
N THR A 280 -24.91 36.72 12.45
CA THR A 280 -26.22 37.36 12.69
C THR A 280 -26.03 38.85 13.00
N ALA A 281 -25.11 39.18 13.90
CA ALA A 281 -24.84 40.56 14.28
C ALA A 281 -24.30 41.41 13.12
N ALA A 282 -23.52 40.82 12.21
CA ALA A 282 -23.04 41.52 11.02
C ALA A 282 -24.17 41.78 10.00
N ALA A 283 -25.11 40.84 9.87
CA ALA A 283 -26.28 40.98 9.00
C ALA A 283 -27.24 42.06 9.49
N ASP A 284 -27.51 42.11 10.81
CA ASP A 284 -28.38 43.13 11.44
C ASP A 284 -27.87 44.55 11.21
N VAL A 285 -26.55 44.71 11.03
CA VAL A 285 -25.87 46.00 10.92
C VAL A 285 -25.46 46.29 9.46
N ASN A 286 -25.87 45.45 8.49
CA ASN A 286 -25.51 45.56 7.06
C ASN A 286 -24.00 45.75 6.82
N HIS A 287 -23.16 45.10 7.63
CA HIS A 287 -21.70 45.19 7.54
C HIS A 287 -21.09 43.86 7.12
N SER A 288 -19.91 43.92 6.49
CA SER A 288 -19.19 42.70 6.12
C SER A 288 -18.78 41.91 7.38
N ALA A 289 -19.05 40.60 7.38
CA ALA A 289 -18.78 39.75 8.54
C ALA A 289 -17.31 39.77 8.99
N ASN A 290 -16.37 39.92 8.04
CA ASN A 290 -14.94 39.96 8.33
C ASN A 290 -14.52 41.25 9.04
N THR A 291 -15.08 42.40 8.66
CA THR A 291 -14.78 43.68 9.31
C THR A 291 -15.47 43.79 10.66
N PHE A 292 -16.75 43.38 10.75
CA PHE A 292 -17.53 43.47 11.98
C PHE A 292 -17.02 42.52 13.09
N ASN A 293 -16.44 41.37 12.72
CA ASN A 293 -15.81 40.43 13.66
C ASN A 293 -14.70 41.10 14.49
N LYS A 294 -13.93 42.03 13.91
CA LYS A 294 -12.89 42.78 14.65
C LYS A 294 -13.51 43.63 15.77
N HIS A 295 -14.62 44.30 15.48
CA HIS A 295 -15.36 45.11 16.47
C HIS A 295 -16.00 44.23 17.55
N MET A 296 -16.57 43.08 17.17
CA MET A 296 -17.13 42.10 18.11
C MET A 296 -16.10 41.48 19.06
N LYS A 297 -14.88 41.22 18.59
CA LYS A 297 -13.77 40.75 19.44
C LYS A 297 -13.25 41.83 20.38
N ARG A 298 -13.26 43.09 19.94
CA ARG A 298 -12.88 44.25 20.77
C ARG A 298 -13.93 44.51 21.85
N ALA A 299 -15.22 44.48 21.49
CA ALA A 299 -16.35 44.59 22.41
C ALA A 299 -16.30 43.52 23.52
N ALA A 300 -16.04 42.26 23.15
CA ALA A 300 -15.92 41.17 24.13
C ALA A 300 -14.76 41.35 25.13
N ARG A 301 -13.65 41.95 24.70
CA ARG A 301 -12.53 42.28 25.60
C ARG A 301 -12.86 43.42 26.54
N LEU A 302 -13.47 44.49 26.04
CA LEU A 302 -13.90 45.62 26.86
C LEU A 302 -14.89 45.20 27.94
N LEU A 303 -15.87 44.33 27.58
CA LEU A 303 -16.81 43.76 28.54
C LEU A 303 -16.11 42.83 29.55
N HIS A 304 -15.11 42.08 29.13
CA HIS A 304 -14.33 41.28 30.08
C HIS A 304 -13.54 42.17 31.06
N GLU A 305 -12.89 43.24 30.56
CA GLU A 305 -12.12 44.18 31.39
C GLU A 305 -12.99 44.95 32.38
N ALA A 306 -14.18 45.40 31.95
CA ALA A 306 -15.11 46.14 32.82
C ALA A 306 -15.72 45.30 33.96
N TYR A 307 -15.76 43.97 33.80
CA TYR A 307 -16.27 43.04 34.82
C TYR A 307 -15.15 42.28 35.56
N ALA A 308 -13.89 42.57 35.22
CA ALA A 308 -12.72 42.01 35.92
C ALA A 308 -12.17 42.96 37.00
N GLY A 309 -12.65 44.21 37.05
CA GLY A 309 -12.41 45.16 38.14
C GLY A 309 -13.44 45.03 39.25
#